data_AF-A0A7X7NNU3-F1
#
_entry.id   AF-A0A7X7NNU3-F1
#
_cell.length_a   1.000
_cell.length_b   1.000
_cell.length_c   1.000
_cell.angle_alpha   90.00
_cell.angle_beta   90.00
_cell.angle_gamma   90.00
#
_symmetry.space_group_name_H-M   'P 1'
#
loop_
_entity.id
_entity.type
_entity.pdbx_description
1 polymer ?
#
loop_
_entity_poly.entity_id
_entity_poly.type
_entity_poly.pdbx_seq_one_letter_code
_entity_poly.pdbx_strand_id
1 'polypeptide(L)'
;MNLSRISLVAAVLSAAFWAAKATAIGLAGGLGRSSLEDPLFLAGLGFHVVAVVTLVLWWTRRRHPAVRALSLVGGIAVAVAVTAAFETLLGLVKPADAGWVWGEINLWVLATVLLALTWRADRGAHAAARPAPHLAAALR
;
A
#
# COMPACT_ATOMS: atom_id res chain seq x y z
N MET A 1 9.67 -15.72 -8.79
CA MET A 1 9.73 -14.35 -8.23
C MET A 1 8.95 -14.28 -6.92
N ASN A 2 9.52 -13.67 -5.89
CA ASN A 2 8.88 -13.56 -4.58
C ASN A 2 7.89 -12.37 -4.55
N LEU A 3 6.66 -12.60 -5.00
CA LEU A 3 5.61 -11.58 -5.14
C LEU A 3 5.36 -10.80 -3.84
N SER A 4 5.43 -11.44 -2.67
CA SER A 4 5.24 -10.74 -1.38
C SER A 4 6.35 -9.73 -1.10
N ARG A 5 7.60 -10.06 -1.45
CA ARG A 5 8.73 -9.14 -1.27
C ARG A 5 8.63 -7.94 -2.20
N ILE A 6 8.26 -8.16 -3.47
CA ILE A 6 8.03 -7.07 -4.43
C ILE A 6 6.93 -6.14 -3.90
N SER A 7 5.84 -6.73 -3.42
CA SER A 7 4.71 -6.00 -2.85
C SER A 7 5.12 -5.14 -1.65
N LEU A 8 5.90 -5.69 -0.72
CA LEU A 8 6.41 -4.96 0.45
C LEU A 8 7.34 -3.81 0.04
N VAL A 9 8.30 -4.04 -0.85
CA VAL A 9 9.22 -2.99 -1.33
C VAL A 9 8.45 -1.87 -2.02
N ALA A 10 7.50 -2.21 -2.89
CA ALA A 10 6.67 -1.22 -3.56
C ALA A 10 5.80 -0.42 -2.56
N ALA A 11 5.26 -1.05 -1.52
CA ALA A 11 4.51 -0.36 -0.47
C ALA A 11 5.39 0.63 0.32
N VAL A 12 6.64 0.24 0.63
CA VAL A 12 7.62 1.13 1.30
C VAL A 12 7.99 2.31 0.41
N LEU A 13 8.25 2.08 -0.88
CA LEU A 13 8.54 3.16 -1.82
C LEU A 13 7.35 4.11 -1.98
N SER A 14 6.13 3.58 -2.10
CA SER A 14 4.90 4.39 -2.15
C SER A 14 4.80 5.33 -0.95
N ALA A 15 4.96 4.81 0.27
CA ALA A 15 4.94 5.61 1.49
C ALA A 15 6.08 6.64 1.52
N ALA A 16 7.29 6.28 1.07
CA ALA A 16 8.43 7.20 1.01
C ALA A 16 8.21 8.36 0.04
N PHE A 17 7.62 8.11 -1.13
CA PHE A 17 7.27 9.16 -2.10
C PHE A 17 6.19 10.10 -1.57
N TRP A 18 5.16 9.57 -0.91
CA TRP A 18 4.14 10.42 -0.26
C TRP A 18 4.70 11.19 0.95
N ALA A 19 5.66 10.63 1.69
CA ALA A 19 6.38 11.37 2.73
C ALA A 19 7.21 12.53 2.15
N ALA A 20 7.92 12.28 1.04
CA ALA A 20 8.66 13.30 0.32
C ALA A 20 7.71 14.39 -0.22
N LYS A 21 6.55 14.01 -0.74
CA LYS A 21 5.49 14.93 -1.20
C LYS A 21 5.03 15.84 -0.05
N ALA A 22 4.65 15.26 1.09
CA ALA A 22 4.19 16.03 2.26
C ALA A 22 5.26 16.99 2.76
N THR A 23 6.54 16.58 2.72
CA THR A 23 7.68 17.43 3.06
C THR A 23 7.81 18.59 2.07
N ALA A 24 7.70 18.32 0.76
CA ALA A 24 7.77 19.34 -0.29
C ALA A 24 6.62 20.36 -0.18
N ILE A 25 5.39 19.93 0.14
CA ILE A 25 4.25 20.80 0.44
C ILE A 25 4.55 21.69 1.65
N GLY A 26 5.02 21.09 2.75
CA GLY A 26 5.34 21.81 3.97
C GLY A 26 6.42 22.88 3.75
N LEU A 27 7.50 22.55 3.03
CA LEU A 27 8.58 23.47 2.71
C LEU A 27 8.15 24.60 1.76
N ALA A 28 7.19 24.35 0.86
CA ALA A 28 6.65 25.35 -0.06
C ALA A 28 5.56 26.25 0.58
N GLY A 29 5.23 26.02 1.86
CA GLY A 29 4.24 26.83 2.58
C GLY A 29 2.79 26.44 2.33
N GLY A 30 2.52 25.24 1.79
CA GLY A 30 1.17 24.72 1.64
C GLY A 30 0.89 24.03 0.31
N LEU A 31 -0.34 23.53 0.18
CA LEU A 31 -0.80 22.71 -0.93
C LEU A 31 -0.84 23.52 -2.24
N GLY A 32 -0.43 22.90 -3.35
CA GLY A 32 -0.34 23.53 -4.67
C GLY A 32 0.80 24.53 -4.85
N ARG A 33 1.72 24.64 -3.88
CA ARG A 33 2.86 25.58 -3.95
C ARG A 33 4.16 24.94 -4.44
N SER A 34 4.25 23.60 -4.43
CA SER A 34 5.46 22.88 -4.84
C SER A 34 5.28 22.24 -6.22
N SER A 35 6.22 22.49 -7.14
CA SER A 35 6.26 21.79 -8.44
C SER A 35 6.57 20.29 -8.32
N LEU A 36 7.04 19.85 -7.14
CA LEU A 36 7.32 18.44 -6.84
C LEU A 36 6.09 17.70 -6.30
N GLU A 37 5.00 18.39 -5.99
CA GLU A 37 3.80 17.78 -5.41
C GLU A 37 3.22 16.68 -6.31
N ASP A 38 2.89 17.01 -7.56
CA ASP A 38 2.29 16.05 -8.50
C ASP A 38 3.25 14.93 -8.90
N PRO A 39 4.52 15.19 -9.25
CA PRO A 39 5.46 14.11 -9.58
C PRO A 39 5.65 13.10 -8.45
N LEU A 40 5.78 13.58 -7.20
CA LEU A 40 5.96 12.71 -6.04
C LEU A 40 4.66 11.94 -5.72
N PHE A 41 3.50 12.59 -5.86
CA PHE A 41 2.20 11.93 -5.74
C PHE A 41 2.04 10.79 -6.75
N LEU A 42 2.29 11.05 -8.04
CA LEU A 42 2.15 10.10 -9.13
C LEU A 42 3.14 8.94 -9.00
N ALA A 43 4.39 9.22 -8.62
CA ALA A 43 5.38 8.18 -8.34
C ALA A 43 4.92 7.28 -7.19
N GLY A 44 4.46 7.87 -6.08
CA GLY A 44 3.92 7.13 -4.94
C GLY A 44 2.69 6.30 -5.30
N LEU A 45 1.78 6.83 -6.14
CA LEU A 45 0.61 6.14 -6.66
C LEU A 45 0.99 4.95 -7.55
N GLY A 46 1.98 5.12 -8.44
CA GLY A 46 2.49 4.04 -9.28
C GLY A 46 3.01 2.87 -8.45
N PHE A 47 3.83 3.15 -7.43
CA PHE A 47 4.30 2.12 -6.49
C PHE A 47 3.16 1.51 -5.67
N HIS A 48 2.15 2.29 -5.30
CA HIS A 48 0.98 1.80 -4.59
C HIS A 48 0.22 0.75 -5.42
N VAL A 49 -0.03 1.04 -6.69
CA VAL A 49 -0.71 0.11 -7.62
C VAL A 49 0.09 -1.17 -7.78
N VAL A 50 1.41 -1.08 -7.96
CA VAL A 50 2.30 -2.26 -8.05
C VAL A 50 2.21 -3.09 -6.77
N ALA A 51 2.24 -2.46 -5.60
CA ALA A 51 2.12 -3.14 -4.31
C ALA A 51 0.78 -3.89 -4.18
N VAL A 52 -0.35 -3.24 -4.49
CA VAL A 52 -1.68 -3.86 -4.45
C VAL A 52 -1.78 -5.04 -5.42
N VAL A 53 -1.39 -4.85 -6.68
CA VAL A 53 -1.46 -5.91 -7.71
C VAL A 53 -0.63 -7.12 -7.28
N THR A 54 0.61 -6.91 -6.88
CA THR A 54 1.50 -8.01 -6.45
C THR A 54 1.00 -8.70 -5.18
N LEU A 55 0.38 -7.98 -4.26
CA LEU A 55 -0.27 -8.55 -3.07
C LEU A 55 -1.45 -9.44 -3.43
N VAL A 56 -2.35 -8.96 -4.29
CA VAL A 56 -3.51 -9.75 -4.76
C VAL A 56 -3.05 -10.99 -5.50
N LEU A 57 -2.06 -10.86 -6.40
CA LEU A 57 -1.47 -12.01 -7.09
C LEU A 57 -0.83 -13.00 -6.12
N TRP A 58 -0.19 -12.52 -5.05
CA TRP A 58 0.38 -13.38 -4.02
C TRP A 58 -0.70 -14.17 -3.27
N TRP A 59 -1.79 -13.53 -2.83
CA TRP A 59 -2.90 -14.19 -2.13
C TRP A 59 -3.65 -15.18 -3.02
N THR A 60 -3.74 -14.90 -4.32
CA THR A 60 -4.51 -15.71 -5.27
C THR A 60 -3.64 -16.69 -6.07
N ARG A 61 -2.35 -16.85 -5.73
CA ARG A 61 -1.38 -17.67 -6.49
C ARG A 61 -1.76 -19.14 -6.70
N ARG A 62 -2.62 -19.71 -5.85
CA ARG A 62 -3.11 -21.10 -5.94
C ARG A 62 -4.52 -21.21 -6.52
N ARG A 63 -5.12 -20.10 -6.95
CA ARG A 63 -6.50 -20.05 -7.45
C ARG A 63 -6.52 -20.10 -8.98
N HIS A 64 -7.66 -20.51 -9.54
CA HIS A 64 -7.90 -20.53 -10.98
C HIS A 64 -7.64 -19.14 -11.62
N PRO A 65 -7.10 -19.04 -12.85
CA PRO A 65 -6.81 -17.76 -13.50
C PRO A 65 -7.98 -16.79 -13.56
N ALA A 66 -9.20 -17.27 -13.80
CA ALA A 66 -10.40 -16.43 -13.79
C ALA A 66 -10.65 -15.77 -12.42
N VAL A 67 -10.47 -16.51 -11.32
CA VAL A 67 -10.61 -15.97 -9.95
C VAL A 67 -9.53 -14.92 -9.68
N ARG A 68 -8.31 -15.12 -10.21
CA ARG A 68 -7.22 -14.14 -10.10
C ARG A 68 -7.56 -12.84 -10.81
N ALA A 69 -8.07 -12.92 -12.04
CA ALA A 69 -8.51 -11.75 -12.81
C ALA A 69 -9.64 -11.00 -12.09
N LEU A 70 -10.66 -11.72 -11.62
CA LEU A 70 -11.75 -11.13 -10.84
C LEU A 70 -11.26 -10.50 -9.53
N SER A 71 -10.29 -11.12 -8.85
CA SER A 71 -9.71 -10.57 -7.62
C SER A 71 -8.89 -9.31 -7.86
N LEU A 72 -8.25 -9.16 -9.02
CA LEU A 72 -7.55 -7.93 -9.39
C LEU A 72 -8.54 -6.78 -9.58
N VAL A 73 -9.59 -7.00 -10.37
CA VAL A 73 -10.64 -6.00 -10.60
C VAL A 73 -11.34 -5.66 -9.30
N GLY A 74 -11.74 -6.68 -8.53
CA GLY A 74 -12.37 -6.51 -7.21
C GLY A 74 -11.46 -5.82 -6.21
N GLY A 75 -10.16 -6.12 -6.20
CA GLY A 75 -9.18 -5.48 -5.32
C GLY A 75 -9.03 -3.98 -5.60
N ILE A 76 -9.02 -3.58 -6.87
CA ILE A 76 -9.02 -2.16 -7.27
C ILE A 76 -10.32 -1.49 -6.83
N ALA A 77 -11.47 -2.11 -7.10
CA ALA A 77 -12.77 -1.57 -6.69
C ALA A 77 -12.87 -1.39 -5.17
N VAL A 78 -12.38 -2.36 -4.40
CA VAL A 78 -12.32 -2.29 -2.94
C VAL A 78 -11.39 -1.15 -2.48
N ALA A 79 -10.21 -1.00 -3.10
CA ALA A 79 -9.31 0.10 -2.76
C ALA A 79 -9.97 1.46 -2.98
N VAL A 80 -10.64 1.66 -4.12
CA VAL A 80 -11.40 2.89 -4.42
C VAL A 80 -12.53 3.11 -3.41
N ALA A 81 -13.30 2.06 -3.10
CA ALA A 81 -14.41 2.15 -2.15
C ALA A 81 -13.93 2.50 -0.74
N VAL A 82 -12.80 1.92 -0.29
CA VAL A 82 -12.20 2.22 1.02
C VAL A 82 -11.72 3.67 1.07
N THR A 83 -11.06 4.16 0.02
CA THR A 83 -10.64 5.57 -0.07
C THR A 83 -11.84 6.51 0.01
N ALA A 84 -12.89 6.25 -0.78
CA ALA A 84 -14.10 7.08 -0.79
C ALA A 84 -14.84 7.06 0.57
N ALA A 85 -14.95 5.89 1.20
CA ALA A 85 -15.53 5.76 2.53
C ALA A 85 -14.70 6.54 3.56
N PHE A 86 -13.38 6.47 3.48
CA PHE A 86 -12.50 7.19 4.40
C PHE A 86 -12.57 8.71 4.21
N GLU A 87 -12.59 9.21 2.98
CA GLU A 87 -12.85 10.62 2.68
C GLU A 87 -14.18 11.10 3.27
N THR A 88 -15.24 10.30 3.13
CA THR A 88 -16.55 10.61 3.70
C THR A 88 -16.49 10.71 5.21
N LEU A 89 -15.82 9.76 5.88
CA LEU A 89 -15.64 9.77 7.33
C LEU A 89 -14.80 10.94 7.82
N LEU A 90 -13.72 11.27 7.11
CA LEU A 90 -12.91 12.45 7.42
C LEU A 90 -13.74 13.73 7.31
N GLY A 91 -14.60 13.82 6.29
CA GLY A 91 -15.51 14.96 6.12
C GLY A 91 -16.43 15.21 7.32
N LEU A 92 -16.74 14.19 8.13
CA LEU A 92 -17.58 14.33 9.33
C LEU A 92 -16.85 14.98 10.51
N VAL A 93 -15.52 14.90 10.56
CA VAL A 93 -14.71 15.38 11.69
C VAL A 93 -13.76 16.52 11.31
N LYS A 94 -13.61 16.80 10.02
CA LYS A 94 -12.70 17.81 9.48
C LYS A 94 -13.16 19.22 9.92
N PRO A 95 -12.30 20.00 10.59
CA PRO A 95 -12.59 21.40 10.92
C PRO A 95 -12.81 22.25 9.65
N ALA A 96 -13.59 23.33 9.77
CA ALA A 96 -13.81 24.27 8.66
C ALA A 96 -12.49 24.89 8.15
N ASP A 97 -11.58 25.23 9.08
CA ASP A 97 -10.25 25.79 8.77
C ASP A 97 -9.16 24.72 8.75
N ALA A 98 -9.52 23.50 8.34
CA ALA A 98 -8.57 22.40 8.26
C ALA A 98 -7.44 22.71 7.27
N GLY A 99 -6.22 22.81 7.79
CA GLY A 99 -5.01 22.94 6.97
C GLY A 99 -4.77 21.73 6.07
N TRP A 100 -3.81 21.88 5.15
CA TRP A 100 -3.47 20.89 4.12
C TRP A 100 -3.21 19.48 4.67
N VAL A 101 -2.72 19.37 5.90
CA VAL A 101 -2.47 18.09 6.59
C VAL A 101 -3.71 17.19 6.60
N TRP A 102 -4.90 17.76 6.80
CA TRP A 102 -6.15 17.00 6.80
C TRP A 102 -6.47 16.37 5.44
N GLY A 103 -6.04 17.00 4.35
CA GLY A 103 -6.21 16.48 2.99
C GLY A 103 -5.27 15.32 2.65
N GLU A 104 -4.24 15.07 3.46
CA GLU A 104 -3.25 14.02 3.23
C GLU A 104 -3.48 12.76 4.11
N ILE A 105 -4.38 12.83 5.10
CA ILE A 105 -4.60 11.73 6.07
C ILE A 105 -5.03 10.44 5.36
N ASN A 106 -5.85 10.56 4.32
CA ASN A 106 -6.28 9.45 3.46
C ASN A 106 -5.09 8.65 2.91
N LEU A 107 -4.07 9.32 2.38
CA LEU A 107 -2.88 8.69 1.81
C LEU A 107 -2.08 7.95 2.88
N TRP A 108 -1.94 8.53 4.07
CA TRP A 108 -1.23 7.90 5.18
C TRP A 108 -1.93 6.65 5.70
N VAL A 109 -3.26 6.69 5.80
CA VAL A 109 -4.04 5.52 6.20
C VAL A 109 -3.92 4.41 5.17
N LEU A 110 -4.07 4.72 3.88
CA LEU A 110 -3.91 3.74 2.80
C LEU A 110 -2.50 3.13 2.78
N ALA A 111 -1.45 3.96 2.91
CA ALA A 111 -0.07 3.50 2.97
C ALA A 111 0.16 2.57 4.17
N THR A 112 -0.34 2.94 5.35
CA THR A 112 -0.18 2.15 6.58
C THR A 112 -0.88 0.80 6.48
N VAL A 113 -2.13 0.77 5.99
CA VAL A 113 -2.88 -0.48 5.79
C VAL A 113 -2.14 -1.37 4.79
N LEU A 114 -1.72 -0.82 3.66
CA LEU A 114 -1.01 -1.61 2.65
C LEU A 114 0.33 -2.14 3.17
N LEU A 115 1.11 -1.33 3.88
CA LEU A 115 2.34 -1.77 4.54
C LEU A 115 2.09 -2.92 5.52
N ALA A 116 1.06 -2.83 6.36
CA ALA A 116 0.73 -3.89 7.31
C ALA A 116 0.36 -5.21 6.59
N LEU A 117 -0.45 -5.13 5.53
CA LEU A 117 -0.87 -6.29 4.76
C LEU A 117 0.29 -6.94 4.00
N THR A 118 1.12 -6.14 3.33
CA THR A 118 2.29 -6.62 2.59
C THR A 118 3.36 -7.20 3.51
N TRP A 119 3.59 -6.59 4.67
CA TRP A 119 4.49 -7.12 5.69
C TRP A 119 4.00 -8.47 6.24
N ARG A 120 2.69 -8.60 6.52
CA ARG A 120 2.10 -9.88 6.93
C ARG A 120 2.25 -10.95 5.85
N ALA A 121 2.04 -10.59 4.59
CA ALA A 121 2.22 -11.50 3.46
C ALA A 121 3.68 -12.00 3.35
N ASP A 122 4.64 -11.09 3.46
CA ASP A 122 6.06 -11.42 3.38
C ASP A 122 6.51 -12.32 4.55
N ARG A 123 6.07 -12.03 5.78
CA ARG A 123 6.35 -12.92 6.93
C ARG A 123 5.77 -14.32 6.73
N GLY A 124 4.54 -14.43 6.21
CA GLY A 124 3.91 -15.71 5.91
C GLY A 124 4.67 -16.51 4.84
N ALA A 125 5.23 -15.83 3.83
CA ALA A 125 6.05 -16.48 2.81
C ALA A 125 7.37 -17.04 3.37
N HIS A 126 8.05 -16.29 4.24
CA HIS A 126 9.29 -16.75 4.89
C HIS A 126 9.05 -17.90 5.87
N ALA A 127 7.92 -17.90 6.59
CA ALA A 127 7.56 -18.99 7.50
C ALA A 127 7.33 -20.32 6.75
N ALA A 128 6.67 -20.27 5.59
CA ALA A 128 6.41 -21.46 4.77
C ALA A 128 7.67 -22.06 4.12
N ALA A 129 8.78 -21.31 4.06
CA ALA A 129 10.03 -21.75 3.46
C ALA A 129 10.99 -22.43 4.45
N ARG A 130 10.73 -22.39 5.76
CA ARG A 130 11.61 -23.04 6.76
C ARG A 130 11.35 -24.55 6.77
N PRO A 131 12.38 -25.40 6.70
CA PRO A 131 12.21 -26.85 6.84
C PRO A 131 11.61 -27.19 8.20
N ALA A 132 10.75 -28.19 8.24
CA ALA A 132 10.10 -28.58 9.50
C ALA A 132 11.16 -29.08 10.50
N PRO A 133 11.09 -28.67 11.78
CA PRO A 133 12.13 -28.94 12.76
C PRO A 133 12.39 -30.44 12.98
N HIS A 134 11.41 -31.31 12.73
CA HIS A 134 11.57 -32.77 12.83
C HIS A 134 12.39 -33.37 11.67
N LEU A 135 12.38 -32.77 10.48
CA LEU A 135 13.22 -33.19 9.36
C LEU A 135 14.68 -32.77 9.55
N ALA A 136 14.92 -31.66 10.26
CA ALA A 136 16.28 -31.22 10.60
C ALA A 136 16.98 -32.14 11.62
N ALA A 137 16.20 -32.85 12.46
CA ALA A 137 16.72 -33.82 13.42
C ALA A 137 17.08 -35.17 12.79
N ALA A 138 16.39 -35.58 11.72
CA ALA A 138 16.65 -36.84 11.01
C ALA A 138 17.87 -36.80 10.07
N LEU A 139 18.44 -35.60 9.85
CA LEU A 139 19.60 -35.37 8.99
C LEU A 139 20.90 -35.16 9.80
N ARG A 140 20.86 -35.41 11.11
CA ARG A 140 22.03 -35.41 12.01
C ARG A 140 22.29 -36.83 12.50
#